data_AF-A0A0K9GPD5-F1
#
_entry.id   AF-A0A0K9GPD5-F1
#
_cell.length_a   1.000
_cell.length_b   1.000
_cell.length_c   1.000
_cell.angle_alpha   90.00
_cell.angle_beta   90.00
_cell.angle_gamma   90.00
#
_symmetry.space_group_name_H-M   'P 1'
#
loop_
_entity.id
_entity.type
_entity.pdbx_description
1 polymer ?
#
loop_
_entity_poly.entity_id
_entity_poly.type
_entity_poly.pdbx_seq_one_letter_code
_entity_poly.pdbx_strand_id
1 'polypeptide(L)' 'MINLFKKQPNLDSRNILSSSEACKEWGIDSSTLRRRIHDFPHGTIRKFGTSWVVTREGMYAVFGEKKTQASFDSWKSEYK' A
#
# COMPACT_ATOMS: atom_id res chain seq x y z
N MET A 1 25.63 -19.98 11.30
CA MET A 1 24.28 -20.54 11.10
C MET A 1 23.30 -19.41 11.42
N ILE A 2 22.73 -18.74 10.41
CA ILE A 2 21.80 -17.63 10.65
C ILE A 2 20.43 -18.22 10.99
N ASN A 3 19.97 -18.01 12.24
CA ASN A 3 18.59 -18.30 12.60
C ASN A 3 17.69 -17.29 11.89
N LEU A 4 17.17 -17.68 10.74
CA LEU A 4 16.08 -16.99 10.09
C LEU A 4 14.82 -17.25 10.93
N PHE A 5 14.58 -16.43 11.96
CA PHE A 5 13.29 -16.38 12.63
C PHE A 5 12.25 -16.06 11.57
N LYS A 6 11.62 -17.10 11.02
CA LYS A 6 10.60 -16.99 9.99
C LYS A 6 9.41 -16.34 10.66
N LYS A 7 9.28 -15.01 10.51
CA LYS A 7 8.20 -14.22 11.07
C LYS A 7 6.88 -14.85 10.64
N GLN A 8 6.15 -15.40 11.61
CA GLN A 8 4.83 -15.99 11.37
C GLN A 8 3.92 -14.92 10.76
N PRO A 9 3.12 -15.24 9.72
CA PRO A 9 2.14 -14.30 9.18
C PRO A 9 1.16 -13.91 10.29
N ASN A 10 1.25 -12.67 10.78
CA ASN A 10 0.35 -12.13 11.77
C ASN A 10 -0.75 -11.34 11.06
N LEU A 11 -1.99 -11.83 11.11
CA LEU A 11 -3.16 -11.18 10.49
C LEU A 11 -3.55 -9.87 11.19
N ASP A 12 -3.19 -9.70 12.47
CA ASP A 12 -3.33 -8.42 13.19
C ASP A 12 -2.23 -7.42 12.81
N SER A 13 -1.22 -7.86 12.05
CA SER A 13 -0.21 -6.96 11.53
C SER A 13 -0.85 -6.03 10.51
N ARG A 14 -0.97 -4.76 10.89
CA ARG A 14 -1.45 -3.69 9.99
C ARG A 14 -0.67 -3.59 8.69
N ASN A 15 0.47 -4.27 8.52
CA ASN A 15 1.29 -4.15 7.30
C ASN A 15 0.57 -4.68 6.05
N ILE A 16 -0.45 -5.52 6.20
CA ILE A 16 -1.24 -6.07 5.09
C ILE A 16 -2.53 -5.26 4.96
N LEU A 17 -2.84 -4.84 3.74
CA LEU A 17 -3.99 -4.02 3.38
C LEU A 17 -4.81 -4.72 2.29
N SER A 18 -6.13 -4.60 2.36
CA SER A 18 -6.96 -4.83 1.20
C SER A 18 -6.68 -3.78 0.12
N SER A 19 -6.98 -4.11 -1.13
CA SER A 19 -6.87 -3.15 -2.25
C SER A 19 -7.60 -1.83 -2.00
N SER A 20 -8.78 -1.88 -1.36
CA SER A 20 -9.56 -0.69 -1.02
C SER A 20 -8.87 0.18 0.03
N GLU A 21 -8.36 -0.43 1.10
CA GLU A 21 -7.62 0.29 2.15
C GLU A 21 -6.35 0.92 1.62
N ALA A 22 -5.60 0.19 0.78
CA ALA A 22 -4.39 0.69 0.15
C ALA A 22 -4.67 1.88 -0.77
N CYS A 23 -5.74 1.82 -1.58
CA CYS A 23 -6.16 2.92 -2.44
C CYS A 23 -6.51 4.17 -1.63
N LYS A 24 -7.26 3.99 -0.54
CA LYS A 24 -7.62 5.08 0.39
C LYS A 24 -6.39 5.68 1.07
N GLU A 25 -5.46 4.84 1.55
CA GLU A 25 -4.26 5.29 2.25
C GLU A 25 -3.28 6.04 1.32
N TRP A 26 -3.16 5.64 0.05
CA TRP A 26 -2.30 6.32 -0.94
C TRP A 26 -2.99 7.45 -1.73
N GLY A 27 -4.31 7.59 -1.64
CA GLY A 27 -5.06 8.57 -2.43
C GLY A 27 -5.01 8.27 -3.94
N ILE A 28 -5.13 6.99 -4.31
CA ILE A 28 -5.19 6.51 -5.70
C ILE A 28 -6.51 5.78 -5.95
N ASP A 29 -6.90 5.66 -7.22
CA ASP A 29 -8.06 4.87 -7.60
C ASP A 29 -7.73 3.37 -7.70
N SER A 30 -8.77 2.53 -7.61
CA SER A 30 -8.60 1.07 -7.71
C SER A 30 -8.08 0.61 -9.08
N SER A 31 -8.36 1.35 -10.14
CA SER A 31 -7.86 1.12 -11.50
C SER A 31 -6.35 1.31 -11.60
N THR A 32 -5.79 2.37 -10.98
CA THR A 32 -4.34 2.60 -10.94
C THR A 32 -3.63 1.48 -10.20
N LEU A 33 -4.16 1.05 -9.04
CA LEU A 33 -3.61 -0.09 -8.33
C LEU A 33 -3.61 -1.36 -9.22
N ARG A 34 -4.74 -1.64 -9.89
CA ARG A 34 -4.89 -2.84 -10.74
C ARG A 34 -3.98 -2.81 -11.98
N ARG A 35 -3.67 -1.64 -12.54
CA ARG A 35 -2.72 -1.50 -13.66
C ARG A 35 -1.28 -1.79 -13.26
N ARG A 36 -0.91 -1.60 -12.00
CA ARG A 36 0.46 -1.67 -11.49
C ARG A 36 0.77 -2.98 -10.75
N ILE A 37 -0.14 -3.95 -10.76
CA ILE A 37 0.00 -5.23 -10.02
C ILE A 37 1.31 -5.96 -10.36
N HIS A 38 1.75 -5.89 -11.62
CA HIS A 38 2.98 -6.53 -12.09
C HIS A 38 4.26 -5.82 -11.65
N ASP A 39 4.17 -4.59 -11.15
CA ASP A 39 5.32 -3.79 -10.71
C ASP A 39 5.66 -4.06 -9.24
N PHE A 40 4.81 -4.78 -8.50
CA PHE A 40 5.03 -5.08 -7.10
C PHE A 40 6.15 -6.11 -6.91
N PRO A 41 7.05 -5.89 -5.94
CA PRO A 41 8.04 -6.90 -5.55
C PRO A 41 7.38 -8.22 -5.15
N HIS A 42 8.04 -9.33 -5.46
CA HIS A 42 7.53 -10.66 -5.15
C HIS A 42 7.19 -10.81 -3.65
N GLY A 43 6.01 -11.35 -3.35
CA GLY A 43 5.53 -11.55 -1.98
C GLY A 43 4.89 -10.32 -1.32
N THR A 44 4.90 -9.16 -1.98
CA THR A 44 4.29 -7.93 -1.45
C THR A 44 2.85 -7.70 -1.94
N ILE A 45 2.39 -8.50 -2.91
CA ILE A 45 1.03 -8.49 -3.45
C ILE A 45 0.52 -9.92 -3.69
N ARG A 46 -0.77 -10.16 -3.44
CA ARG A 46 -1.43 -11.45 -3.72
C ARG A 46 -2.93 -11.26 -4.00
N LYS A 47 -3.48 -12.07 -4.90
CA LYS A 47 -4.92 -12.14 -5.13
C LYS A 47 -5.60 -12.98 -4.04
N PHE A 48 -6.66 -12.44 -3.43
CA PHE A 48 -7.47 -13.10 -2.42
C PHE A 48 -8.96 -13.01 -2.81
N GLY A 49 -9.53 -14.14 -3.25
CA GLY A 49 -10.85 -14.16 -3.88
C GLY A 49 -10.88 -13.29 -5.14
N THR A 50 -11.79 -12.32 -5.17
CA THR A 50 -11.95 -11.35 -6.27
C THR A 50 -11.12 -10.07 -6.07
N SER A 51 -10.49 -9.90 -4.90
CA SER A 51 -9.75 -8.69 -4.53
C SER A 51 -8.24 -8.95 -4.49
N TRP A 52 -7.47 -7.86 -4.45
CA TRP A 52 -6.04 -7.89 -4.19
C TRP A 52 -5.77 -7.50 -2.74
N VAL A 53 -4.72 -8.10 -2.19
CA VAL A 53 -4.16 -7.80 -0.88
C VAL A 53 -2.71 -7.41 -1.10
N VAL A 54 -2.29 -6.33 -0.46
CA VAL A 54 -0.97 -5.72 -0.64
C VAL A 54 -0.34 -5.44 0.71
N THR A 55 0.98 -5.37 0.75
CA THR A 55 1.71 -4.86 1.91
C THR A 55 1.99 -3.37 1.76
N ARG A 56 2.14 -2.64 2.87
CA ARG A 56 2.60 -1.23 2.79
C ARG A 56 3.96 -1.13 2.11
N GLU A 57 4.88 -2.05 2.41
CA GLU A 57 6.20 -2.11 1.76
C GLU A 57 6.08 -2.19 0.23
N GLY A 58 5.19 -3.04 -0.28
CA GLY A 58 4.88 -3.11 -1.70
C GLY A 58 4.30 -1.80 -2.25
N MET A 59 3.39 -1.16 -1.50
CA MET A 59 2.82 0.12 -1.88
C MET A 59 3.87 1.24 -1.94
N TYR A 60 4.79 1.31 -0.97
CA TYR A 60 5.92 2.26 -1.00
C TYR A 60 6.86 1.98 -2.18
N ALA A 61 7.14 0.70 -2.48
CA ALA A 61 8.03 0.35 -3.59
C ALA A 61 7.47 0.77 -4.97
N VAL A 62 6.14 0.69 -5.15
CA VAL A 62 5.49 0.96 -6.46
C VAL A 62 4.98 2.39 -6.60
N PHE A 63 4.46 2.96 -5.52
CA PHE A 63 3.79 4.27 -5.52
C PHE A 63 4.54 5.35 -4.75
N GLY A 64 5.62 5.00 -4.04
CA GLY A 64 6.36 5.93 -3.21
C GLY A 64 5.58 6.35 -1.96
N GLU A 65 5.90 7.53 -1.44
CA GLU A 65 5.26 8.09 -0.26
C GLU A 65 3.75 8.30 -0.47
N LYS A 66 2.98 7.98 0.57
CA LYS A 66 1.54 8.27 0.57
C LYS A 66 1.32 9.77 0.50
N LYS A 67 0.26 10.19 -0.18
CA LYS A 67 -0.15 11.60 -0.19
C LYS A 67 -0.60 11.98 1.23
N THR A 68 0.26 12.65 1.98
CA THR A 68 -0.09 13.24 3.28
C THR A 68 -1.02 14.43 3.03
N GLN A 69 -2.20 14.42 3.66
CA GLN A 69 -3.19 15.51 3.56
C GLN A 69 -2.59 16.89 3.91
N ALA A 70 -1.53 16.92 4.74
CA ALA A 70 -0.80 18.12 5.13
C ALA A 70 -0.29 18.97 3.94
N SER A 71 0.14 18.37 2.84
CA SER A 71 0.60 19.13 1.67
C SER A 71 -0.58 19.75 0.88
N PHE A 72 -1.76 19.13 0.94
CA PHE A 72 -2.97 19.64 0.30
C PHE A 72 -3.63 20.76 1.12
N ASP A 73 -3.69 20.61 2.45
CA ASP A 73 -4.28 21.61 3.35
C ASP A 73 -3.42 22.89 3.39
N SER A 74 -2.09 22.76 3.28
CA SER A 74 -1.15 23.89 3.22
C SER A 74 -1.32 24.76 1.98
N TRP A 75 -1.68 24.19 0.82
CA TRP A 75 -1.88 24.97 -0.41
C TRP A 75 -3.22 25.72 -0.42
N LYS A 76 -4.23 25.20 0.28
CA LYS A 76 -5.55 25.84 0.42
C LYS A 76 -5.54 27.08 1.32
N SER A 77 -4.62 27.17 2.29
CA SER A 77 -4.55 28.30 3.23
C SER A 77 -3.87 29.55 2.66
N GLU A 78 -3.08 29.41 1.59
CA GLU A 78 -2.34 30.53 0.99
C GLU A 78 -3.19 31.40 0.04
N TYR A 79 -4.37 30.92 -0.35
CA TYR A 79 -5.33 31.62 -1.23
C TYR A 79 -6.60 32.08 -0.48
N LYS A 80 -6.49 32.35 0.82
CA LYS A 80 -7.56 32.93 1.63
C LYS A 80 -7.07 34.22 2.28
#